data_AF-A0A958XZ92-F1
#
_entry.id   AF-A0A958XZ92-F1
#
_cell.length_a   1.000
_cell.length_b   1.000
_cell.length_c   1.000
_cell.angle_alpha   90.00
_cell.angle_beta   90.00
_cell.angle_gamma   90.00
#
_symmetry.space_group_name_H-M   'P 1'
#
loop_
_entity.id
_entity.type
_entity.pdbx_description
1 polymer ?
#
loop_
_entity_poly.entity_id
_entity_poly.type
_entity_poly.pdbx_seq_one_letter_code
_entity_poly.pdbx_strand_id
1 'polypeptide(L)'
;SGYETLKSRGLELIKDDALRLEIITLYEYDYNILKKFEEEYDEMQYHNNYFAAINNKIAPHLGFDESGNIAGMQLPLRISEEEKNILLSYLWKIQMNRRFILSFYAQTEEKLIQLREKIERNIER
;
A
#
# COMPACT_ATOMS: atom_id res chain seq x y z
N SER A 1 11.21 -17.17 9.15
CA SER A 1 12.11 -16.00 9.08
C SER A 1 12.95 -15.95 10.36
N GLY A 2 13.98 -15.09 10.44
CA GLY A 2 14.79 -14.92 11.65
C GLY A 2 13.97 -14.48 12.88
N TYR A 3 12.95 -13.64 12.68
CA TYR A 3 12.01 -13.25 13.73
C TYR A 3 11.21 -14.44 14.29
N GLU A 4 10.64 -15.30 13.43
CA GLU A 4 9.91 -16.50 13.90
C GLU A 4 10.80 -17.46 14.68
N THR A 5 12.09 -17.59 14.30
CA THR A 5 13.07 -18.37 15.07
C THR A 5 13.40 -17.72 16.40
N LEU A 6 13.50 -16.38 16.46
CA LEU A 6 13.72 -15.66 17.70
C LEU A 6 12.50 -15.78 18.65
N LYS A 7 11.30 -15.66 18.10
CA LYS A 7 10.03 -15.85 18.80
C LYS A 7 9.92 -17.26 19.40
N SER A 8 10.26 -18.30 18.62
CA SER A 8 10.20 -19.69 19.10
C SER A 8 11.23 -20.03 20.18
N ARG A 9 12.36 -19.31 20.21
CA ARG A 9 13.41 -19.45 21.26
C ARG A 9 13.14 -18.60 22.51
N GLY A 10 12.13 -17.73 22.46
CA GLY A 10 11.81 -16.78 23.52
C GLY A 10 12.46 -15.41 23.29
N LEU A 11 11.63 -14.38 23.16
CA LEU A 11 12.08 -12.99 22.98
C LEU A 11 12.76 -12.41 24.23
N GLU A 12 12.69 -13.11 25.37
CA GLU A 12 13.41 -12.81 26.62
C GLU A 12 14.93 -12.85 26.50
N LEU A 13 15.45 -13.40 25.39
CA LEU A 13 16.86 -13.28 25.00
C LEU A 13 17.25 -11.82 24.79
N ILE A 14 16.33 -10.97 24.34
CA ILE A 14 16.53 -9.52 24.23
C ILE A 14 16.29 -8.91 25.61
N LYS A 15 17.34 -8.49 26.32
CA LYS A 15 17.24 -7.96 27.69
C LYS A 15 16.64 -6.56 27.78
N ASP A 16 16.81 -5.74 26.74
CA ASP A 16 16.17 -4.44 26.65
C ASP A 16 14.67 -4.63 26.32
N ASP A 17 13.81 -4.40 27.31
CA ASP A 17 12.36 -4.54 27.17
C ASP A 17 11.78 -3.57 26.13
N ALA A 18 12.34 -2.37 25.99
CA ALA A 18 11.89 -1.41 25.00
C ALA A 18 12.27 -1.87 23.58
N LEU A 19 13.49 -2.38 23.40
CA LEU A 19 13.90 -2.98 22.12
C LEU A 19 13.03 -4.20 21.78
N ARG A 20 12.75 -5.05 22.77
CA ARG A 20 11.89 -6.22 22.58
C ARG A 20 10.49 -5.81 22.14
N LEU A 21 9.91 -4.80 22.79
CA LEU A 21 8.58 -4.28 22.44
C LEU A 21 8.57 -3.72 21.01
N GLU A 22 9.57 -2.93 20.62
CA GLU A 22 9.65 -2.35 19.28
C GLU A 22 9.74 -3.43 18.18
N ILE A 23 10.52 -4.50 18.41
CA ILE A 23 10.59 -5.65 17.47
C ILE A 23 9.23 -6.33 17.36
N ILE A 24 8.55 -6.58 18.49
CA ILE A 24 7.22 -7.19 18.50
C ILE A 24 6.22 -6.30 17.76
N THR A 25 6.21 -4.99 18.03
CA THR A 25 5.30 -4.05 17.38
C THR A 25 5.50 -4.02 15.87
N LEU A 26 6.75 -3.98 15.39
CA LEU A 26 7.00 -3.98 13.96
C LEU A 26 6.44 -5.23 13.28
N TYR A 27 6.74 -6.43 13.81
CA TYR A 27 6.38 -7.69 13.17
C TYR A 27 4.92 -8.11 13.40
N GLU A 28 4.41 -7.99 14.62
CA GLU A 28 3.07 -8.45 14.98
C GLU A 28 1.98 -7.40 14.74
N TYR A 29 2.35 -6.12 14.63
CA TYR A 29 1.38 -5.05 14.44
C TYR A 29 1.56 -4.31 13.12
N ASP A 30 2.70 -3.65 12.90
CA ASP A 30 2.87 -2.77 11.73
C ASP A 30 2.77 -3.56 10.41
N TYR A 31 3.51 -4.66 10.27
CA TYR A 31 3.43 -5.50 9.07
C TYR A 31 2.08 -6.18 8.88
N ASN A 32 1.43 -6.60 9.96
CA ASN A 32 0.09 -7.19 9.87
C ASN A 32 -0.95 -6.18 9.41
N ILE A 33 -0.85 -4.92 9.82
CA ILE A 33 -1.73 -3.85 9.35
C ILE A 33 -1.49 -3.55 7.87
N LEU A 34 -0.23 -3.42 7.46
CA LEU A 34 0.11 -3.21 6.04
C LEU A 34 -0.43 -4.34 5.16
N LYS A 35 -0.23 -5.59 5.60
CA LYS A 35 -0.79 -6.76 4.93
C LYS A 35 -2.31 -6.67 4.80
N LYS A 36 -3.01 -6.35 5.90
CA LYS A 36 -4.47 -6.22 5.87
C LYS A 36 -4.93 -5.16 4.87
N PHE A 37 -4.27 -4.00 4.82
CA PHE A 37 -4.63 -2.96 3.86
C PHE A 37 -4.40 -3.39 2.41
N GLU A 38 -3.29 -4.07 2.12
CA GLU A 38 -2.93 -4.47 0.75
C GLU A 38 -3.72 -5.69 0.26
N GLU A 39 -3.97 -6.68 1.13
CA GLU A 39 -4.50 -7.98 0.74
C GLU A 39 -5.96 -8.21 1.12
N GLU A 40 -6.43 -7.63 2.23
CA GLU A 40 -7.72 -8.00 2.83
C GLU A 40 -8.75 -6.86 2.78
N TYR A 41 -8.31 -5.59 2.72
CA TYR A 41 -9.23 -4.47 2.78
C TYR A 41 -9.82 -4.17 1.40
N ASP A 42 -11.10 -4.52 1.24
CA ASP A 42 -11.81 -4.41 -0.03
C ASP A 42 -11.68 -3.04 -0.67
N GLU A 43 -11.73 -1.94 0.10
CA GLU A 43 -11.66 -0.58 -0.45
C GLU A 43 -10.35 -0.28 -1.21
N MET A 44 -9.26 -0.97 -0.85
CA MET A 44 -7.94 -0.85 -1.49
C MET A 44 -7.83 -1.69 -2.77
N GLN A 45 -8.77 -2.60 -3.03
CA GLN A 45 -8.80 -3.45 -4.22
C GLN A 45 -9.31 -2.68 -5.45
N TYR A 46 -8.54 -1.67 -5.89
CA TYR A 46 -8.95 -0.71 -6.93
C TYR A 46 -9.33 -1.37 -8.26
N HIS A 47 -8.66 -2.47 -8.62
CA HIS A 47 -9.03 -3.21 -9.82
C HIS A 47 -10.45 -3.77 -9.69
N ASN A 48 -10.76 -4.43 -8.58
CA ASN A 48 -12.08 -5.02 -8.37
C ASN A 48 -13.17 -3.95 -8.25
N ASN A 49 -12.88 -2.83 -7.59
CA ASN A 49 -13.89 -1.81 -7.29
C ASN A 49 -14.14 -0.82 -8.43
N TYR A 50 -13.09 -0.44 -9.17
CA TYR A 50 -13.14 0.72 -10.06
C TYR A 50 -12.70 0.44 -11.49
N PHE A 51 -11.94 -0.63 -11.76
CA PHE A 51 -11.40 -0.87 -13.11
C PHE A 51 -12.51 -0.93 -14.15
N ALA A 52 -13.52 -1.77 -13.97
CA ALA A 52 -14.59 -1.91 -14.95
C ALA A 52 -15.32 -0.58 -15.19
N ALA A 53 -15.67 0.14 -14.12
CA ALA A 53 -16.40 1.39 -14.22
C ALA A 53 -15.58 2.50 -14.94
N ILE A 54 -14.30 2.63 -14.61
CA ILE A 54 -13.39 3.59 -15.25
C ILE A 54 -13.10 3.17 -16.69
N ASN A 55 -12.72 1.92 -16.90
CA ASN A 55 -12.34 1.40 -18.21
C ASN A 55 -13.49 1.48 -19.22
N ASN A 56 -14.72 1.20 -18.81
CA ASN A 56 -15.89 1.33 -19.69
C ASN A 56 -16.14 2.77 -20.16
N LYS A 57 -15.63 3.79 -19.43
CA LYS A 57 -15.71 5.20 -19.84
C LYS A 57 -14.48 5.68 -20.60
N ILE A 58 -13.31 5.10 -20.36
CA ILE A 58 -12.05 5.53 -20.98
C ILE A 58 -11.71 4.74 -22.24
N ALA A 59 -11.85 3.41 -22.20
CA ALA A 59 -11.44 2.52 -23.29
C ALA A 59 -12.08 2.84 -24.65
N PRO A 60 -13.37 3.25 -24.76
CA PRO A 60 -13.96 3.63 -26.03
C PRO A 60 -13.29 4.83 -26.72
N HIS A 61 -12.51 5.61 -25.97
CA HIS A 61 -11.80 6.78 -26.47
C HIS A 61 -10.31 6.52 -26.69
N LEU A 62 -9.81 5.31 -26.43
CA LEU A 62 -8.42 4.94 -26.71
C LEU A 62 -8.24 4.65 -28.21
N GLY A 63 -7.20 5.25 -28.78
CA GLY A 63 -6.73 4.93 -30.13
C GLY A 63 -5.67 3.83 -30.06
N PHE A 64 -5.71 2.90 -31.00
CA PHE A 64 -4.76 1.80 -31.11
C PHE A 64 -3.96 1.89 -32.41
N ASP A 65 -2.68 1.58 -32.35
CA ASP A 65 -1.84 1.44 -33.54
C ASP A 65 -2.12 0.11 -34.28
N GLU A 66 -1.47 -0.06 -35.43
CA GLU A 66 -1.59 -1.29 -36.24
C GLU A 66 -1.10 -2.55 -35.51
N SER A 67 -0.28 -2.40 -34.46
CA SER A 67 0.22 -3.48 -33.62
C SER A 67 -0.68 -3.77 -32.42
N GLY A 68 -1.77 -3.02 -32.23
CA GLY A 68 -2.70 -3.17 -31.11
C GLY A 68 -2.24 -2.49 -29.81
N ASN A 69 -1.21 -1.63 -29.84
CA ASN A 69 -0.81 -0.86 -28.67
C ASN A 69 -1.62 0.44 -28.57
N ILE A 70 -1.78 0.96 -27.36
CA ILE A 70 -2.41 2.26 -27.14
C ILE A 70 -1.51 3.35 -27.73
N ALA A 71 -2.00 4.02 -28.77
CA ALA A 71 -1.31 5.09 -29.47
C ALA A 71 -1.72 6.50 -28.98
N GLY A 72 -2.88 6.60 -28.33
CA GLY A 72 -3.38 7.87 -27.82
C GLY A 72 -4.82 7.80 -27.34
N MET A 73 -5.44 8.97 -27.18
CA MET A 73 -6.83 9.10 -26.75
C MET A 73 -7.52 10.21 -27.53
N GLN A 74 -8.76 9.95 -27.98
CA GLN A 74 -9.59 10.96 -28.59
C GLN A 74 -10.13 11.93 -27.54
N LEU A 75 -9.81 13.21 -27.71
CA LEU A 75 -10.27 14.29 -26.84
C LEU A 75 -11.15 15.29 -27.61
N PRO A 76 -12.11 15.97 -26.95
CA PRO A 76 -12.49 15.76 -25.54
C PRO A 76 -13.22 14.43 -25.33
N LEU A 77 -13.12 13.87 -24.12
CA LEU A 77 -13.93 12.73 -23.68
C LEU A 77 -15.41 13.09 -23.79
N ARG A 78 -16.18 12.31 -24.56
CA ARG A 78 -17.62 12.53 -24.76
C ARG A 78 -18.41 11.79 -23.68
N ILE A 79 -18.46 12.39 -22.49
CA ILE A 79 -19.18 11.87 -21.31
C ILE A 79 -20.13 12.95 -20.76
N SER A 80 -21.20 12.54 -20.08
CA SER A 80 -22.10 13.47 -19.39
C SER A 80 -21.45 14.07 -18.13
N GLU A 81 -21.98 15.17 -17.62
CA GLU A 81 -21.52 15.75 -16.35
C GLU A 81 -21.73 14.78 -15.17
N GLU A 82 -22.78 13.96 -15.20
CA GLU A 82 -23.00 12.92 -14.20
C GLU A 82 -21.89 11.85 -14.25
N GLU A 83 -21.59 11.33 -15.43
CA GLU A 83 -20.53 10.33 -15.63
C GLU A 83 -19.15 10.86 -15.23
N LYS A 84 -18.89 12.13 -15.56
CA LYS A 84 -17.68 12.85 -15.16
C LYS A 84 -17.57 12.96 -13.65
N ASN A 85 -18.64 13.33 -12.95
CA ASN A 85 -18.63 13.43 -11.48
C ASN A 85 -18.41 12.06 -10.82
N ILE A 86 -19.03 11.00 -11.34
CA ILE A 86 -18.80 9.64 -10.88
C ILE A 86 -17.33 9.23 -11.08
N LEU A 87 -16.78 9.45 -12.28
CA LEU A 87 -15.38 9.15 -12.58
C LEU A 87 -14.41 9.91 -11.66
N LEU A 88 -14.64 11.21 -11.46
CA LEU A 88 -13.84 12.04 -10.54
C LEU A 88 -13.94 11.53 -9.10
N SER A 89 -15.11 11.06 -8.66
CA SER A 89 -15.27 10.50 -7.32
C SER A 89 -14.44 9.22 -7.12
N TYR A 90 -14.34 8.35 -8.13
CA TYR A 90 -13.50 7.16 -8.07
C TYR A 90 -12.01 7.53 -8.05
N LEU A 91 -11.58 8.45 -8.92
CA LEU A 91 -10.19 8.92 -8.94
C LEU A 91 -9.79 9.57 -7.62
N TRP A 92 -10.68 10.36 -7.02
CA TRP A 92 -10.48 10.95 -5.71
C TRP A 92 -10.32 9.88 -4.61
N LYS A 93 -11.19 8.86 -4.58
CA LYS A 93 -11.08 7.75 -3.62
C LYS A 93 -9.75 7.01 -3.76
N ILE A 94 -9.38 6.63 -4.99
CA ILE A 94 -8.10 5.97 -5.28
C ILE A 94 -6.94 6.83 -4.78
N GLN A 95 -6.96 8.14 -5.07
CA GLN A 95 -5.90 9.06 -4.64
C GLN A 95 -5.81 9.16 -3.11
N MET A 96 -6.95 9.28 -2.43
CA MET A 96 -6.99 9.37 -0.97
C MET A 96 -6.48 8.09 -0.32
N ASN A 97 -6.93 6.94 -0.80
CA ASN A 97 -6.54 5.64 -0.26
C ASN A 97 -5.04 5.36 -0.50
N ARG A 98 -4.51 5.73 -1.67
CA ARG A 98 -3.06 5.67 -1.94
C ARG A 98 -2.26 6.59 -1.04
N ARG A 99 -2.70 7.82 -0.81
CA ARG A 99 -2.02 8.74 0.12
C ARG A 99 -2.01 8.21 1.54
N PHE A 100 -3.13 7.62 1.97
CA PHE A 100 -3.25 7.00 3.27
C PHE A 100 -2.24 5.86 3.44
N ILE A 101 -2.21 4.87 2.54
CA ILE A 101 -1.28 3.72 2.69
C ILE A 101 0.20 4.14 2.56
N LEU A 102 0.51 5.10 1.69
CA LEU A 102 1.87 5.64 1.58
C LEU A 102 2.33 6.30 2.89
N SER A 103 1.41 6.94 3.63
CA SER A 103 1.76 7.51 4.94
C SER A 103 2.03 6.44 5.99
N PHE A 104 1.35 5.29 5.91
CA PHE A 104 1.65 4.12 6.75
C PHE A 104 3.01 3.51 6.39
N TYR A 105 3.32 3.35 5.10
CA TYR A 105 4.64 2.87 4.67
C TYR A 105 5.77 3.75 5.17
N ALA A 106 5.64 5.07 5.05
CA ALA A 106 6.65 6.01 5.53
C ALA A 106 6.87 5.88 7.05
N GLN A 107 5.79 5.74 7.84
CA GLN A 107 5.89 5.54 9.28
C GLN A 107 6.54 4.20 9.64
N THR A 108 6.18 3.11 8.94
CA THR A 108 6.78 1.79 9.17
C THR A 108 8.26 1.78 8.79
N GLU A 109 8.65 2.46 7.70
CA GLU A 109 10.04 2.61 7.28
C GLU A 109 10.85 3.38 8.33
N GLU A 110 10.32 4.49 8.85
CA GLU A 110 10.97 5.25 9.91
C GLU A 110 11.19 4.40 11.17
N LYS A 111 10.17 3.67 11.63
CA LYS A 111 10.29 2.73 12.75
C LYS A 111 11.34 1.65 12.49
N LEU A 112 11.40 1.11 11.27
CA LEU A 112 12.37 0.09 10.88
C LEU A 112 13.80 0.62 10.97
N ILE A 113 14.05 1.83 10.46
CA ILE A 113 15.36 2.49 10.51
C ILE A 113 15.80 2.71 11.97
N GLN A 114 14.92 3.31 12.79
CA GLN A 114 15.20 3.55 14.20
C GLN A 114 15.46 2.26 14.98
N LEU A 115 14.66 1.22 14.72
CA LEU A 115 14.84 -0.08 15.34
C LEU A 115 16.19 -0.70 14.96
N ARG A 116 16.58 -0.62 13.69
CA ARG A 116 17.87 -1.13 13.21
C ARG A 116 19.03 -0.46 13.95
N GLU A 117 19.03 0.87 14.06
CA GLU A 117 20.05 1.62 14.79
C GLU A 117 20.09 1.23 16.29
N LYS A 118 18.94 0.94 16.89
CA LYS A 118 18.86 0.48 18.27
C LYS A 118 19.41 -0.93 18.44
N ILE A 119 19.15 -1.84 17.50
CA ILE A 119 19.72 -3.19 17.50
C ILE A 119 21.24 -3.12 17.38
N GLU A 120 21.77 -2.36 16.42
CA GLU A 120 23.21 -2.22 16.20
C GLU A 120 23.93 -1.72 17.46
N ARG A 121 23.39 -0.71 18.15
CA ARG A 121 23.93 -0.22 19.44
C ARG A 121 23.89 -1.22 20.59
N ASN A 122 22.96 -2.19 20.55
CA ASN A 122 22.82 -3.21 21.59
C ASN A 122 23.66 -4.46 21.32
N ILE A 123 24.08 -4.70 20.07
CA ILE A 123 24.95 -5.82 19.70
C ILE A 123 26.44 -5.48 19.88
N GLU A 124 26.83 -4.20 19.75
CA GLU A 124 28.21 -3.73 19.96
C GLU A 124 28.62 -3.58 21.44
N ARG A 125 27.78 -4.04 22.39
CA ARG A 125 28.05 -4.07 23.84
C ARG A 125 28.13 -5.50 24.35
#